data_AF-A0A8P0T6E6-F1
#
_entry.id   AF-A0A8P0T6E6-F1
#
_cell.length_a   1.000
_cell.length_b   1.000
_cell.length_c   1.000
_cell.angle_alpha   90.00
_cell.angle_beta   90.00
_cell.angle_gamma   90.00
#
_symmetry.space_group_name_H-M   'P 1'
#
loop_
_entity.id
_entity.type
_entity.pdbx_description
1 polymer ?
#
loop_
_entity_poly.entity_id
_entity_poly.type
_entity_poly.pdbx_seq_one_letter_code
_entity_poly.pdbx_strand_id
1 'polypeptide(L)'
;MVPGRARLSGSQAPGRVRGGDAQAGESPPPRVSLLRLPTWLRAPCLETRDAAPARTPIGCSVSGGANQRHRVPGSKASAAASAPQSGGDGQCPRSPEMEVVMPRALLVLLSAALAVTLTRAGSHSLRFFHTAVSRPGRGDPLYISVGYVDDTQFLRFNSDAASPKVEPRARWMEQEGPEFWEEQTEIAKVHAQTSRSNLQTALGYYNQSEADPPKIYLTRHPISDHEVTLRCWALGFYPAEITLTWQRDGEDQTQDTEVVDTRPAGDGTFQKWAAVVVPSGQEQRYTCHVQHEGLAEPVTRRWEPSPLSTIVIVSIAALVLLVVAGVIGAVIWRKQRSGGKGPGYSHAARDDSAQGSDVSLTAPRV
;
A
#
# COMPACT_ATOMS: atom_id res chain seq x y z
N MET A 1 79.86 10.04 -31.13
CA MET A 1 80.01 9.11 -29.97
C MET A 1 78.69 8.36 -29.79
N VAL A 2 78.76 7.04 -29.88
CA VAL A 2 77.76 5.99 -29.49
C VAL A 2 78.55 5.12 -28.46
N PRO A 3 78.01 4.38 -27.46
CA PRO A 3 76.70 3.67 -27.30
C PRO A 3 76.03 3.90 -25.92
N GLY A 4 74.95 3.25 -25.47
CA GLY A 4 74.14 2.11 -25.92
C GLY A 4 73.05 1.71 -24.91
N ARG A 5 72.16 0.82 -25.36
CA ARG A 5 71.02 0.20 -24.62
C ARG A 5 71.45 -0.69 -23.45
N ALA A 6 70.57 -0.85 -22.44
CA ALA A 6 70.21 -2.16 -21.89
C ALA A 6 68.85 -2.13 -21.18
N ARG A 7 68.08 -3.20 -21.39
CA ARG A 7 66.78 -3.54 -20.80
C ARG A 7 67.03 -4.74 -19.87
N LEU A 8 66.47 -4.79 -18.66
CA LEU A 8 66.32 -6.06 -17.93
C LEU A 8 64.99 -6.13 -17.16
N SER A 9 64.43 -7.32 -17.25
CA SER A 9 63.17 -7.83 -16.72
C SER A 9 63.32 -8.26 -15.25
N GLY A 10 62.24 -8.23 -14.46
CA GLY A 10 62.23 -8.73 -13.08
C GLY A 10 60.81 -8.95 -12.56
N SER A 11 60.35 -10.19 -12.66
CA SER A 11 59.16 -10.75 -12.01
C SER A 11 59.39 -10.94 -10.51
N GLN A 12 58.43 -10.55 -9.65
CA GLN A 12 58.27 -11.16 -8.32
C GLN A 12 56.82 -11.09 -7.80
N ALA A 13 56.37 -12.23 -7.27
CA ALA A 13 55.03 -12.59 -6.81
C ALA A 13 54.57 -11.83 -5.53
N PRO A 14 53.27 -11.88 -5.14
CA PRO A 14 52.75 -11.09 -4.03
C PRO A 14 53.11 -11.71 -2.66
N GLY A 15 53.59 -10.85 -1.76
CA GLY A 15 53.82 -11.16 -0.36
C GLY A 15 52.51 -11.34 0.40
N ARG A 16 52.39 -12.51 1.03
CA ARG A 16 51.38 -12.88 2.02
C ARG A 16 51.45 -11.94 3.24
N VAL A 17 50.45 -11.07 3.42
CA VAL A 17 50.28 -10.34 4.68
C VAL A 17 49.39 -11.15 5.63
N ARG A 18 49.95 -11.31 6.81
CA ARG A 18 49.56 -12.16 7.94
C ARG A 18 48.34 -11.57 8.64
N GLY A 19 47.37 -12.42 8.99
CA GLY A 19 46.21 -12.05 9.79
C GLY A 19 46.61 -11.50 11.14
N GLY A 20 45.90 -10.44 11.55
CA GLY A 20 45.92 -9.89 12.90
C GLY A 20 44.48 -9.75 13.36
N ASP A 21 44.10 -10.54 14.34
CA ASP A 21 42.83 -10.46 15.05
C ASP A 21 42.70 -9.09 15.72
N ALA A 22 41.74 -8.28 15.27
CA ALA A 22 41.34 -7.06 15.96
C ALA A 22 40.22 -7.44 16.95
N GLN A 23 40.62 -7.66 18.21
CA GLN A 23 39.72 -7.70 19.36
C GLN A 23 38.87 -6.42 19.38
N ALA A 24 37.55 -6.58 19.23
CA ALA A 24 36.58 -5.53 19.44
C ALA A 24 36.64 -5.09 20.91
N GLY A 25 37.22 -3.91 21.15
CA GLY A 25 37.19 -3.26 22.45
C GLY A 25 35.77 -2.81 22.77
N GLU A 26 35.10 -3.54 23.65
CA GLU A 26 33.84 -3.14 24.24
C GLU A 26 34.08 -1.86 25.05
N SER A 27 33.58 -0.72 24.54
CA SER A 27 33.69 0.57 25.22
C SER A 27 32.68 0.59 26.38
N PRO A 28 33.10 0.98 27.60
CA PRO A 28 32.19 1.06 28.74
C PRO A 28 31.17 2.20 28.53
N PRO A 29 29.96 2.10 29.10
CA PRO A 29 28.96 3.15 28.98
C PRO A 29 29.47 4.46 29.62
N PRO A 30 29.10 5.63 29.09
CA PRO A 30 29.62 6.90 29.56
C PRO A 30 29.25 7.17 31.02
N ARG A 31 30.23 7.65 31.78
CA ARG A 31 30.01 8.24 33.09
C ARG A 31 29.33 9.59 32.91
N VAL A 32 28.02 9.63 33.12
CA VAL A 32 27.29 10.88 33.31
C VAL A 32 27.81 11.54 34.60
N SER A 33 28.50 12.67 34.48
CA SER A 33 28.74 13.55 35.62
C SER A 33 27.41 14.18 36.04
N LEU A 34 26.74 13.52 36.98
CA LEU A 34 25.55 14.04 37.65
C LEU A 34 25.95 15.25 38.50
N LEU A 35 25.67 16.46 38.01
CA LEU A 35 25.46 17.59 38.90
C LEU A 35 24.25 17.26 39.80
N ARG A 36 24.53 17.32 41.11
CA ARG A 36 23.70 16.93 42.27
C ARG A 36 22.18 17.05 42.08
N LEU A 37 21.49 15.90 42.17
CA LEU A 37 20.09 15.80 42.60
C LEU A 37 20.03 15.07 43.96
N PRO A 38 19.07 15.42 44.85
CA PRO A 38 19.08 14.97 46.24
C PRO A 38 18.74 13.48 46.34
N THR A 39 19.51 12.81 47.21
CA THR A 39 19.45 11.41 47.59
C THR A 39 18.05 10.91 47.94
N TRP A 40 17.52 9.93 47.19
CA TRP A 40 16.59 8.92 47.70
C TRP A 40 16.84 7.55 47.04
N LEU A 41 17.26 6.60 47.88
CA LEU A 41 17.20 5.13 47.83
C LEU A 41 17.46 4.39 46.50
N ARG A 42 18.64 3.75 46.44
CA ARG A 42 18.94 2.58 45.58
C ARG A 42 18.03 1.40 45.93
N ALA A 43 17.39 0.80 44.93
CA ALA A 43 17.01 -0.61 44.95
C ALA A 43 17.62 -1.29 43.69
N PRO A 44 18.25 -2.48 43.81
CA PRO A 44 18.90 -3.16 42.69
C PRO A 44 17.88 -3.88 41.79
N CYS A 45 18.03 -3.73 40.46
CA CYS A 45 17.31 -4.54 39.49
C CYS A 45 17.79 -6.00 39.59
N LEU A 46 16.86 -6.93 39.84
CA LEU A 46 17.08 -8.36 39.61
C LEU A 46 16.71 -8.69 38.16
N GLU A 47 17.62 -9.40 37.52
CA GLU A 47 17.46 -10.06 36.22
C GLU A 47 16.30 -11.06 36.27
N THR A 48 15.31 -10.94 35.37
CA THR A 48 14.35 -12.02 35.09
C THR A 48 14.53 -12.48 33.65
N ARG A 49 15.28 -13.58 33.51
CA ARG A 49 15.11 -14.52 32.39
C ARG A 49 13.82 -15.32 32.62
N ASP A 50 13.21 -15.72 31.50
CA ASP A 50 12.09 -16.66 31.34
C ASP A 50 10.66 -16.12 31.52
N ALA A 51 10.05 -15.74 30.39
CA ALA A 51 8.61 -15.92 30.17
C ALA A 51 8.33 -16.14 28.67
N ALA A 52 7.69 -17.28 28.36
CA ALA A 52 7.28 -17.73 27.02
C ALA A 52 6.13 -16.85 26.43
N PRO A 53 5.90 -16.87 25.10
CA PRO A 53 4.99 -15.93 24.45
C PRO A 53 3.52 -16.35 24.58
N ALA A 54 2.70 -15.50 25.18
CA ALA A 54 1.24 -15.64 25.15
C ALA A 54 0.65 -14.82 23.99
N ARG A 55 0.02 -15.51 23.03
CA ARG A 55 -0.81 -14.91 21.97
C ARG A 55 -2.05 -14.26 22.60
N THR A 56 -2.36 -13.03 22.22
CA THR A 56 -3.70 -12.43 22.44
C THR A 56 -4.23 -11.81 21.13
N PRO A 57 -5.56 -11.88 20.88
CA PRO A 57 -6.16 -11.42 19.64
C PRO A 57 -6.61 -9.96 19.71
N ILE A 58 -6.69 -9.39 18.51
CA ILE A 58 -7.13 -8.05 18.14
C ILE A 58 -8.56 -7.74 18.63
N GLY A 59 -8.78 -6.53 19.12
CA GLY A 59 -10.11 -5.96 19.37
C GLY A 59 -10.06 -4.47 19.65
N CYS A 60 -10.26 -3.65 18.60
CA CYS A 60 -10.42 -2.20 18.70
C CYS A 60 -11.79 -1.82 19.29
N SER A 61 -11.85 -0.78 20.12
CA SER A 61 -13.03 0.09 20.19
C SER A 61 -12.65 1.52 20.56
N VAL A 62 -13.14 2.47 19.76
CA VAL A 62 -13.10 3.92 19.96
C VAL A 62 -14.42 4.32 20.62
N SER A 63 -14.37 5.09 21.70
CA SER A 63 -15.57 5.76 22.24
C SER A 63 -15.25 7.23 22.48
N GLY A 64 -15.71 8.07 21.55
CA GLY A 64 -15.84 9.51 21.72
C GLY A 64 -17.27 9.82 22.13
N GLY A 65 -17.47 10.32 23.36
CA GLY A 65 -18.77 10.75 23.88
C GLY A 65 -18.81 12.26 24.07
N ALA A 66 -19.33 12.99 23.08
CA ALA A 66 -19.74 14.38 23.22
C ALA A 66 -21.13 14.44 23.87
N ASN A 67 -21.26 15.20 24.96
CA ASN A 67 -22.51 15.32 25.72
C ASN A 67 -23.28 16.58 25.28
N GLN A 68 -24.30 16.43 24.43
CA GLN A 68 -25.29 17.49 24.16
C GLN A 68 -26.53 17.27 25.02
N ARG A 69 -26.88 18.29 25.81
CA ARG A 69 -28.13 18.38 26.56
C ARG A 69 -29.26 18.82 25.64
N HIS A 70 -30.28 17.98 25.49
CA HIS A 70 -31.60 18.43 25.04
C HIS A 70 -32.61 18.34 26.20
N ARG A 71 -33.39 19.41 26.32
CA ARG A 71 -34.45 19.66 27.28
C ARG A 71 -35.78 19.51 26.54
N VAL A 72 -36.72 18.71 27.03
CA VAL A 72 -38.16 18.77 26.63
C VAL A 72 -39.04 18.47 27.86
N PRO A 73 -40.21 19.14 28.01
CA PRO A 73 -40.98 19.18 29.25
C PRO A 73 -42.28 18.35 29.25
N GLY A 74 -42.75 18.04 30.47
CA GLY A 74 -44.16 18.07 30.83
C GLY A 74 -45.00 16.80 30.63
N SER A 75 -45.41 16.19 31.73
CA SER A 75 -46.78 15.66 31.90
C SER A 75 -47.13 15.55 33.39
N LYS A 76 -48.35 16.01 33.72
CA LYS A 76 -48.95 16.02 35.05
C LYS A 76 -49.52 14.65 35.39
N ALA A 77 -49.49 14.26 36.66
CA ALA A 77 -50.55 13.47 37.28
C ALA A 77 -50.62 13.76 38.78
N SER A 78 -51.86 13.97 39.24
CA SER A 78 -52.29 14.29 40.60
C SER A 78 -52.68 13.01 41.34
N ALA A 79 -52.39 12.93 42.64
CA ALA A 79 -53.26 12.22 43.58
C ALA A 79 -52.99 12.73 45.01
N ALA A 80 -54.09 13.09 45.68
CA ALA A 80 -54.16 13.63 47.02
C ALA A 80 -54.07 12.53 48.09
N ALA A 81 -53.55 12.89 49.26
CA ALA A 81 -53.95 12.29 50.53
C ALA A 81 -53.75 13.31 51.67
N SER A 82 -54.87 13.59 52.33
CA SER A 82 -55.09 14.54 53.42
C SER A 82 -54.92 13.90 54.79
N ALA A 83 -54.33 14.62 55.76
CA ALA A 83 -54.64 14.60 57.21
C ALA A 83 -53.88 15.75 57.93
N PRO A 84 -54.22 16.14 59.18
CA PRO A 84 -55.05 17.30 59.49
C PRO A 84 -54.28 18.47 60.13
N GLN A 85 -54.93 19.65 60.14
CA GLN A 85 -54.56 20.77 60.99
C GLN A 85 -54.92 20.47 62.44
N SER A 86 -53.95 20.59 63.36
CA SER A 86 -54.22 20.96 64.75
C SER A 86 -53.43 22.21 65.09
N GLY A 87 -54.14 23.25 65.51
CA GLY A 87 -53.55 24.49 66.01
C GLY A 87 -52.75 24.26 67.29
N GLY A 88 -51.78 25.13 67.50
CA GLY A 88 -50.94 25.21 68.69
C GLY A 88 -49.92 26.30 68.50
N ASP A 89 -50.27 27.52 68.91
CA ASP A 89 -49.33 28.63 69.02
C ASP A 89 -48.16 28.23 69.91
N GLY A 90 -46.97 28.19 69.32
CA GLY A 90 -45.73 27.84 69.99
C GLY A 90 -44.56 28.41 69.22
N GLN A 91 -44.19 29.65 69.56
CA GLN A 91 -43.03 30.33 69.01
C GLN A 91 -41.76 29.50 69.31
N CYS A 92 -41.17 28.87 68.30
CA CYS A 92 -39.84 28.27 68.40
C CYS A 92 -38.81 29.30 67.89
N PRO A 93 -37.76 29.66 68.65
CA PRO A 93 -36.79 30.65 68.23
C PRO A 93 -36.01 30.14 67.01
N ARG A 94 -35.75 31.04 66.06
CA ARG A 94 -34.87 30.77 64.91
C ARG A 94 -33.55 30.22 65.42
N SER A 95 -33.19 29.01 64.98
CA SER A 95 -31.82 28.51 65.07
C SER A 95 -30.89 29.52 64.39
N PRO A 96 -29.76 29.92 64.98
CA PRO A 96 -28.80 30.75 64.28
C PRO A 96 -28.30 29.97 63.05
N GLU A 97 -28.29 30.59 61.88
CA GLU A 97 -27.44 30.13 60.79
C GLU A 97 -26.03 30.04 61.35
N MET A 98 -25.51 28.81 61.44
CA MET A 98 -24.13 28.58 61.81
C MET A 98 -23.29 28.97 60.59
N GLU A 99 -22.98 30.26 60.48
CA GLU A 99 -21.98 30.73 59.54
C GLU A 99 -20.65 30.12 60.00
N VAL A 100 -20.23 29.04 59.32
CA VAL A 100 -18.96 28.38 59.59
C VAL A 100 -17.86 29.30 59.09
N VAL A 101 -17.45 30.25 59.95
CA VAL A 101 -16.26 31.07 59.70
C VAL A 101 -15.06 30.17 59.90
N MET A 102 -14.60 29.55 58.81
CA MET A 102 -13.33 28.82 58.83
C MET A 102 -12.21 29.81 59.14
N PRO A 103 -11.44 29.62 60.22
CA PRO A 103 -10.33 30.50 60.56
C PRO A 103 -9.37 30.58 59.38
N ARG A 104 -8.90 31.79 59.01
CA ARG A 104 -7.95 31.99 57.90
C ARG A 104 -6.74 31.05 57.96
N ALA A 105 -6.26 30.75 59.17
CA ALA A 105 -5.18 29.79 59.40
C ALA A 105 -5.55 28.36 58.95
N LEU A 106 -6.78 27.91 59.21
CA LEU A 106 -7.27 26.61 58.78
C LEU A 106 -7.41 26.54 57.25
N LEU A 107 -7.86 27.63 56.62
CA LEU A 107 -7.97 27.73 55.17
C LEU A 107 -6.59 27.69 54.49
N VAL A 108 -5.58 28.32 55.10
CA VAL A 108 -4.18 28.27 54.67
C VAL A 108 -3.57 26.88 54.88
N LEU A 109 -3.89 26.21 56.00
CA LEU A 109 -3.42 24.84 56.26
C LEU A 109 -4.07 23.83 55.31
N LEU A 110 -5.36 23.98 55.02
CA LEU A 110 -6.08 23.14 54.06
C LEU A 110 -5.60 23.39 52.63
N SER A 111 -5.30 24.63 52.25
CA SER A 111 -4.74 24.92 50.93
C SER A 111 -3.28 24.46 50.79
N ALA A 112 -2.47 24.55 51.85
CA ALA A 112 -1.13 23.97 51.89
C ALA A 112 -1.18 22.44 51.83
N ALA A 113 -2.07 21.80 52.58
CA ALA A 113 -2.28 20.36 52.52
C ALA A 113 -2.80 19.93 51.14
N LEU A 114 -3.73 20.68 50.54
CA LEU A 114 -4.22 20.40 49.19
C LEU A 114 -3.11 20.58 48.14
N ALA A 115 -2.28 21.60 48.27
CA ALA A 115 -1.10 21.81 47.41
C ALA A 115 -0.09 20.66 47.53
N VAL A 116 0.13 20.13 48.74
CA VAL A 116 0.97 18.94 48.98
C VAL A 116 0.33 17.66 48.40
N THR A 117 -0.99 17.55 48.39
CA THR A 117 -1.67 16.41 47.71
C THR A 117 -1.73 16.55 46.19
N LEU A 118 -1.63 17.78 45.66
CA LEU A 118 -1.62 18.10 44.23
C LEU A 118 -0.25 17.94 43.57
N THR A 119 0.83 17.83 44.34
CA THR A 119 2.14 17.42 43.81
C THR A 119 2.18 15.90 43.62
N ARG A 120 1.32 15.39 42.73
CA ARG A 120 1.50 14.04 42.20
C ARG A 120 2.73 14.10 41.31
N ALA A 121 3.83 13.50 41.76
CA ALA A 121 4.99 13.27 40.91
C ALA A 121 4.53 12.52 39.66
N GLY A 122 4.45 13.23 38.53
CA GLY A 122 4.23 12.62 37.24
C GLY A 122 5.42 11.71 36.91
N SER A 123 5.16 10.60 36.23
CA SER A 123 6.23 9.85 35.57
C SER A 123 6.59 10.59 34.28
N HIS A 124 7.90 10.75 34.03
CA HIS A 124 8.43 11.29 32.78
C HIS A 124 9.08 10.17 31.97
N SER A 125 9.01 10.26 30.65
CA SER A 125 9.58 9.27 29.72
C SER A 125 10.62 9.93 28.80
N LEU A 126 11.77 9.29 28.63
CA LEU A 126 12.76 9.65 27.62
C LEU A 126 12.74 8.59 26.52
N ARG A 127 12.54 9.01 25.27
CA ARG A 127 12.38 8.12 24.12
C ARG A 127 13.26 8.56 22.96
N PHE A 128 14.00 7.61 22.39
CA PHE A 128 14.76 7.80 21.16
C PHE A 128 14.20 6.90 20.08
N PHE A 129 14.00 7.46 18.88
CA PHE A 129 13.59 6.70 17.70
C PHE A 129 14.67 6.86 16.63
N HIS A 130 15.20 5.72 16.20
CA HIS A 130 16.20 5.64 15.14
C HIS A 130 15.54 4.99 13.92
N THR A 131 15.55 5.69 12.80
CA THR A 131 14.96 5.22 11.55
C THR A 131 16.06 5.17 10.50
N ALA A 132 16.28 3.99 9.93
CA ALA A 132 17.15 3.79 8.79
C ALA A 132 16.30 3.33 7.59
N VAL A 133 16.45 3.98 6.45
CA VAL A 133 15.66 3.70 5.24
C VAL A 133 16.60 3.37 4.09
N SER A 134 16.41 2.19 3.49
CA SER A 134 17.12 1.83 2.26
C SER A 134 16.68 2.74 1.14
N ARG A 135 17.65 3.24 0.37
CA ARG A 135 17.38 4.07 -0.81
C ARG A 135 18.25 3.56 -1.95
N PRO A 136 17.91 2.39 -2.49
CA PRO A 136 18.67 1.88 -3.61
C PRO A 136 18.59 2.91 -4.77
N GLY A 137 19.66 2.97 -5.58
CA GLY A 137 19.81 3.97 -6.64
C GLY A 137 20.07 5.43 -6.22
N ARG A 138 19.87 5.81 -4.94
CA ARG A 138 20.05 7.19 -4.43
C ARG A 138 21.21 7.37 -3.44
N GLY A 139 22.09 6.38 -3.31
CA GLY A 139 23.30 6.44 -2.49
C GLY A 139 23.16 5.79 -1.12
N ASP A 140 23.72 6.43 -0.09
CA ASP A 140 23.73 5.89 1.27
C ASP A 140 22.32 5.85 1.89
N PRO A 141 22.01 4.84 2.74
CA PRO A 141 20.74 4.79 3.46
C PRO A 141 20.51 6.07 4.27
N LEU A 142 19.26 6.55 4.26
CA LEU A 142 18.86 7.67 5.10
C LEU A 142 18.81 7.21 6.55
N TYR A 143 19.44 7.95 7.45
CA TYR A 143 19.37 7.75 8.89
C TYR A 143 18.85 8.99 9.60
N ILE A 144 17.80 8.81 10.40
CA ILE A 144 17.20 9.86 11.23
C ILE A 144 17.18 9.37 12.68
N SER A 145 17.62 10.22 13.59
CA SER A 145 17.46 10.01 15.03
C SER A 145 16.62 11.14 15.61
N VAL A 146 15.62 10.83 16.41
CA VAL A 146 14.79 11.83 17.12
C VAL A 146 14.66 11.46 18.59
N GLY A 147 14.81 12.46 19.46
CA GLY A 147 14.70 12.31 20.91
C GLY A 147 13.50 13.09 21.45
N TYR A 148 12.75 12.45 22.35
CA TYR A 148 11.58 13.01 23.03
C TYR A 148 11.74 12.90 24.55
N VAL A 149 11.41 13.97 25.26
CA VAL A 149 11.05 13.92 26.68
C VAL A 149 9.55 14.12 26.75
N ASP A 150 8.85 13.12 27.27
CA ASP A 150 7.41 12.97 27.14
C ASP A 150 7.00 13.15 25.68
N ASP A 151 6.10 14.08 25.38
CA ASP A 151 5.63 14.34 24.01
C ASP A 151 6.34 15.53 23.35
N THR A 152 7.42 16.02 23.97
CA THR A 152 8.22 17.14 23.45
C THR A 152 9.49 16.64 22.79
N GLN A 153 9.60 16.84 21.48
CA GLN A 153 10.84 16.56 20.77
C GLN A 153 11.92 17.55 21.22
N PHE A 154 13.07 17.04 21.67
CA PHE A 154 14.16 17.88 22.17
C PHE A 154 15.41 17.84 21.30
N LEU A 155 15.61 16.78 20.51
CA LEU A 155 16.70 16.70 19.54
C LEU A 155 16.33 15.98 18.23
N ARG A 156 17.11 16.25 17.18
CA ARG A 156 17.02 15.58 15.88
C ARG A 156 18.38 15.48 15.22
N PHE A 157 18.65 14.36 14.55
CA PHE A 157 19.74 14.17 13.61
C PHE A 157 19.17 13.74 12.25
N ASN A 158 19.77 14.23 11.16
CA ASN A 158 19.47 13.79 9.80
C ASN A 158 20.78 13.58 9.03
N SER A 159 21.03 12.36 8.56
CA SER A 159 22.25 12.02 7.81
C SER A 159 22.37 12.72 6.46
N ASP A 160 21.24 13.15 5.88
CA ASP A 160 21.19 13.82 4.57
C ASP A 160 21.43 15.33 4.65
N ALA A 161 21.53 15.90 5.85
CA ALA A 161 21.85 17.32 5.98
C ALA A 161 23.25 17.60 5.39
N ALA A 162 23.43 18.77 4.77
CA ALA A 162 24.73 19.15 4.20
C ALA A 162 25.89 19.14 5.23
N SER A 163 25.56 19.38 6.50
CA SER A 163 26.45 19.21 7.64
C SER A 163 25.70 18.40 8.71
N PRO A 164 25.78 17.06 8.67
CA PRO A 164 25.03 16.20 9.60
C PRO A 164 25.51 16.42 11.04
N LYS A 165 24.62 16.97 11.86
CA LYS A 165 24.81 17.19 13.30
C LYS A 165 23.49 17.04 14.03
N VAL A 166 23.56 16.79 15.34
CA VAL A 166 22.37 16.81 16.19
C VAL A 166 21.98 18.27 16.44
N GLU A 167 20.70 18.56 16.30
CA GLU A 167 20.14 19.89 16.46
C GLU A 167 19.11 19.93 17.59
N PRO A 168 19.07 21.02 18.38
CA PRO A 168 18.03 21.23 19.38
C PRO A 168 16.66 21.41 18.72
N ARG A 169 15.64 20.80 19.31
CA ARG A 169 14.22 20.92 18.89
C ARG A 169 13.32 21.55 19.96
N ALA A 170 13.87 21.84 21.13
CA ALA A 170 13.18 22.53 22.22
C ALA A 170 14.07 23.64 22.80
N ARG A 171 13.45 24.76 23.22
CA ARG A 171 14.16 25.95 23.72
C ARG A 171 15.07 25.67 24.92
N TRP A 172 14.66 24.75 25.79
CA TRP A 172 15.45 24.41 26.97
C TRP A 172 16.75 23.66 26.62
N MET A 173 16.83 23.03 25.43
CA MET A 173 18.05 22.41 24.94
C MET A 173 19.06 23.42 24.37
N GLU A 174 18.63 24.61 23.94
CA GLU A 174 19.55 25.62 23.40
C GLU A 174 20.59 26.11 24.41
N GLN A 175 20.39 25.81 25.70
CA GLN A 175 21.30 26.15 26.80
C GLN A 175 22.50 25.19 26.89
N GLU A 176 22.43 24.02 26.25
CA GLU A 176 23.51 23.04 26.27
C GLU A 176 24.73 23.52 25.48
N GLY A 177 25.92 23.23 26.02
CA GLY A 177 27.20 23.64 25.45
C GLY A 177 27.59 22.87 24.17
N PRO A 178 28.59 23.35 23.42
CA PRO A 178 29.04 22.71 22.19
C PRO A 178 29.54 21.27 22.40
N GLU A 179 30.20 20.99 23.53
CA GLU A 179 30.70 19.64 23.87
C GLU A 179 29.58 18.59 23.88
N PHE A 180 28.41 18.94 24.44
CA PHE A 180 27.23 18.07 24.44
C PHE A 180 26.77 17.76 23.01
N TRP A 181 26.65 18.80 22.17
CA TRP A 181 26.18 18.62 20.80
C TRP A 181 27.17 17.86 19.92
N GLU A 182 28.48 18.06 20.12
CA GLU A 182 29.53 17.31 19.45
C GLU A 182 29.49 15.83 19.85
N GLU A 183 29.40 15.52 21.14
CA GLU A 183 29.27 14.14 21.64
C GLU A 183 28.02 13.45 21.07
N GLN A 184 26.85 14.10 21.13
CA GLN A 184 25.61 13.55 20.58
C GLN A 184 25.71 13.34 19.06
N THR A 185 26.42 14.23 18.36
CA THR A 185 26.65 14.11 16.92
C THR A 185 27.50 12.90 16.58
N GLU A 186 28.59 12.66 17.32
CA GLU A 186 29.43 11.48 17.10
C GLU A 186 28.68 10.18 17.42
N ILE A 187 27.89 10.15 18.49
CA ILE A 187 27.01 9.02 18.82
C ILE A 187 26.01 8.75 17.68
N ALA A 188 25.36 9.79 17.15
CA ALA A 188 24.41 9.67 16.06
C ALA A 188 25.08 9.14 14.77
N LYS A 189 26.31 9.57 14.47
CA LYS A 189 27.09 9.05 13.33
C LYS A 189 27.43 7.58 13.49
N VAL A 190 27.84 7.15 14.69
CA VAL A 190 28.09 5.72 14.96
C VAL A 190 26.82 4.91 14.75
N HIS A 191 25.67 5.34 15.29
CA HIS A 191 24.40 4.66 15.07
C HIS A 191 23.98 4.64 13.59
N ALA A 192 24.26 5.69 12.82
CA ALA A 192 24.02 5.71 11.39
C ALA A 192 24.83 4.62 10.67
N GLN A 193 26.11 4.46 10.99
CA GLN A 193 26.98 3.43 10.42
C GLN A 193 26.54 2.01 10.83
N THR A 194 26.23 1.78 12.11
CA THR A 194 25.71 0.50 12.58
C THR A 194 24.39 0.16 11.90
N SER A 195 23.48 1.14 11.77
CA SER A 195 22.19 0.95 11.12
C SER A 195 22.34 0.64 9.63
N ARG A 196 23.32 1.25 8.96
CA ARG A 196 23.68 0.92 7.58
C ARG A 196 24.08 -0.55 7.44
N SER A 197 24.97 -1.04 8.31
CA SER A 197 25.39 -2.45 8.29
C SER A 197 24.21 -3.38 8.59
N ASN A 198 23.42 -3.09 9.62
CA ASN A 198 22.24 -3.88 9.97
C ASN A 198 21.22 -3.94 8.82
N LEU A 199 21.01 -2.81 8.13
CA LEU A 199 20.11 -2.73 7.00
C LEU A 199 20.62 -3.58 5.82
N GLN A 200 21.91 -3.50 5.48
CA GLN A 200 22.50 -4.34 4.43
C GLN A 200 22.34 -5.83 4.75
N THR A 201 22.58 -6.22 6.00
CA THR A 201 22.38 -7.58 6.47
C THR A 201 20.91 -8.01 6.37
N ALA A 202 19.98 -7.17 6.83
CA ALA A 202 18.54 -7.45 6.75
C ALA A 202 18.07 -7.61 5.29
N LEU A 203 18.47 -6.70 4.40
CA LEU A 203 18.14 -6.79 2.98
C LEU A 203 18.66 -8.10 2.35
N GLY A 204 19.86 -8.53 2.71
CA GLY A 204 20.40 -9.83 2.29
C GLY A 204 19.55 -11.01 2.77
N TYR A 205 19.14 -11.02 4.04
CA TYR A 205 18.30 -12.09 4.59
C TYR A 205 16.93 -12.21 3.92
N TYR A 206 16.37 -11.09 3.45
CA TYR A 206 15.05 -11.06 2.81
C TYR A 206 15.12 -11.04 1.27
N ASN A 207 16.31 -11.23 0.67
CA ASN A 207 16.51 -11.11 -0.78
C ASN A 207 16.04 -9.76 -1.37
N GLN A 208 16.14 -8.69 -0.61
CA GLN A 208 15.76 -7.32 -0.96
C GLN A 208 16.98 -6.43 -1.25
N SER A 209 18.12 -7.05 -1.56
CA SER A 209 19.35 -6.33 -1.92
C SER A 209 19.26 -5.67 -3.30
N GLU A 210 18.40 -6.17 -4.18
CA GLU A 210 18.17 -5.66 -5.53
C GLU A 210 16.71 -5.21 -5.68
N ALA A 211 16.47 -4.37 -6.69
CA ALA A 211 15.12 -3.92 -7.01
C ALA A 211 14.41 -4.95 -7.91
N ASP A 212 13.18 -5.30 -7.54
CA ASP A 212 12.32 -6.17 -8.34
C ASP A 212 11.42 -5.33 -9.25
N PRO A 213 11.49 -5.50 -10.59
CA PRO A 213 10.65 -4.76 -11.52
C PRO A 213 9.16 -5.13 -11.37
N PRO A 214 8.24 -4.15 -11.54
CA PRO A 214 6.81 -4.43 -11.51
C PRO A 214 6.35 -5.27 -12.70
N LYS A 215 5.47 -6.23 -12.40
CA LYS A 215 4.65 -6.89 -13.42
C LYS A 215 3.50 -5.95 -13.79
N ILE A 216 3.58 -5.38 -14.99
CA ILE A 216 2.63 -4.37 -15.48
C ILE A 216 1.61 -5.02 -16.42
N TYR A 217 0.32 -4.79 -16.17
CA TYR A 217 -0.74 -5.14 -17.11
C TYR A 217 -1.91 -4.17 -17.01
N LEU A 218 -2.69 -4.08 -18.09
CA LEU A 218 -3.84 -3.18 -18.19
C LEU A 218 -5.13 -3.98 -18.24
N THR A 219 -6.16 -3.45 -17.58
CA THR A 219 -7.53 -4.00 -17.61
C THR A 219 -8.50 -2.95 -18.14
N ARG A 220 -9.48 -3.39 -18.93
CA ARG A 220 -10.54 -2.54 -19.49
C ARG A 220 -11.87 -2.96 -18.89
N HIS A 221 -12.57 -2.02 -18.28
CA HIS A 221 -13.89 -2.21 -17.71
C HIS A 221 -14.88 -1.24 -18.38
N PRO A 222 -15.81 -1.71 -19.22
CA PRO A 222 -16.85 -0.86 -19.78
C PRO A 222 -17.75 -0.29 -18.67
N ILE A 223 -17.97 1.02 -18.67
CA ILE A 223 -18.95 1.67 -17.79
C ILE A 223 -20.27 1.84 -18.55
N SER A 224 -20.18 2.31 -19.80
CA SER A 224 -21.30 2.53 -20.71
C SER A 224 -20.85 2.27 -22.16
N ASP A 225 -21.73 2.48 -23.15
CA ASP A 225 -21.36 2.42 -24.56
C ASP A 225 -20.37 3.52 -24.98
N HIS A 226 -20.27 4.60 -24.18
CA HIS A 226 -19.47 5.78 -24.50
C HIS A 226 -18.21 5.90 -23.65
N GLU A 227 -18.14 5.21 -22.52
CA GLU A 227 -17.05 5.35 -21.55
C GLU A 227 -16.57 4.01 -21.01
N VAL A 228 -15.25 3.91 -20.86
CA VAL A 228 -14.61 2.75 -20.25
C VAL A 228 -13.55 3.19 -19.26
N THR A 229 -13.34 2.39 -18.22
CA THR A 229 -12.21 2.56 -17.31
C THR A 229 -11.05 1.71 -17.79
N LEU A 230 -9.90 2.35 -18.00
CA LEU A 230 -8.62 1.66 -18.13
C LEU A 230 -7.92 1.68 -16.77
N ARG A 231 -7.46 0.52 -16.31
CA ARG A 231 -6.69 0.40 -15.06
C ARG A 231 -5.36 -0.27 -15.32
N CYS A 232 -4.29 0.42 -14.95
CA CYS A 232 -2.91 -0.03 -15.02
C CYS A 232 -2.49 -0.58 -13.67
N TRP A 233 -2.13 -1.86 -13.65
CA TRP A 233 -1.68 -2.57 -12.46
C TRP A 233 -0.16 -2.69 -12.48
N ALA A 234 0.47 -2.48 -11.33
CA ALA A 234 1.86 -2.82 -11.05
C ALA A 234 1.88 -3.75 -9.83
N LEU A 235 2.38 -4.97 -9.99
CA LEU A 235 2.40 -5.99 -8.95
C LEU A 235 3.82 -6.53 -8.72
N GLY A 236 4.10 -6.96 -7.49
CA GLY A 236 5.28 -7.76 -7.17
C GLY A 236 6.59 -7.00 -7.29
N PHE A 237 6.58 -5.69 -7.02
CA PHE A 237 7.76 -4.83 -7.15
C PHE A 237 8.36 -4.47 -5.79
N TYR A 238 9.65 -4.15 -5.81
CA TYR A 238 10.40 -3.63 -4.66
C TYR A 238 11.52 -2.69 -5.17
N PRO A 239 11.74 -1.51 -4.56
CA PRO A 239 11.12 -0.97 -3.35
C PRO A 239 9.71 -0.39 -3.60
N ALA A 240 9.04 0.08 -2.53
CA ALA A 240 7.67 0.59 -2.56
C ALA A 240 7.48 1.88 -3.40
N GLU A 241 8.57 2.63 -3.62
CA GLU A 241 8.53 3.89 -4.35
C GLU A 241 8.32 3.61 -5.84
N ILE A 242 7.16 3.98 -6.37
CA ILE A 242 6.76 3.78 -7.76
C ILE A 242 5.84 4.91 -8.22
N THR A 243 6.05 5.35 -9.46
CA THR A 243 5.21 6.36 -10.12
C THR A 243 4.40 5.71 -11.23
N LEU A 244 3.08 5.92 -11.20
CA LEU A 244 2.13 5.51 -12.24
C LEU A 244 1.43 6.76 -12.75
N THR A 245 1.58 7.05 -14.05
CA THR A 245 0.97 8.21 -14.70
C THR A 245 0.21 7.78 -15.94
N TRP A 246 -1.02 8.27 -16.10
CA TRP A 246 -1.74 8.12 -17.35
C TRP A 246 -1.43 9.30 -18.27
N GLN A 247 -1.11 9.01 -19.53
CA GLN A 247 -0.92 10.02 -20.57
C GLN A 247 -1.92 9.80 -21.70
N ARG A 248 -2.36 10.90 -22.32
CA ARG A 248 -3.12 10.91 -23.56
C ARG A 248 -2.33 11.65 -24.61
N ASP A 249 -1.95 10.96 -25.69
CA ASP A 249 -1.10 11.52 -26.75
C ASP A 249 0.19 12.22 -26.24
N GLY A 250 0.71 11.76 -25.10
CA GLY A 250 1.91 12.32 -24.45
C GLY A 250 1.64 13.36 -23.36
N GLU A 251 0.40 13.78 -23.12
CA GLU A 251 0.04 14.72 -22.06
C GLU A 251 -0.51 14.01 -20.81
N ASP A 252 0.08 14.31 -19.65
CA ASP A 252 -0.32 13.75 -18.35
C ASP A 252 -1.79 14.06 -18.02
N GLN A 253 -2.52 13.03 -17.59
CA GLN A 253 -3.91 13.12 -17.16
C GLN A 253 -3.98 13.10 -15.63
N THR A 254 -4.55 14.16 -15.02
CA THR A 254 -4.59 14.32 -13.56
C THR A 254 -6.01 14.42 -12.98
N GLN A 255 -6.99 14.92 -13.74
CA GLN A 255 -8.33 15.21 -13.23
C GLN A 255 -9.21 13.96 -13.10
N ASP A 256 -9.15 13.05 -14.08
CA ASP A 256 -9.97 11.84 -14.14
C ASP A 256 -9.18 10.57 -13.78
N THR A 257 -8.04 10.76 -13.10
CA THR A 257 -7.13 9.68 -12.73
C THR A 257 -7.28 9.32 -11.26
N GLU A 258 -7.71 8.09 -11.00
CA GLU A 258 -7.71 7.49 -9.66
C GLU A 258 -6.39 6.75 -9.44
N VAL A 259 -5.53 7.27 -8.56
CA VAL A 259 -4.29 6.59 -8.14
C VAL A 259 -4.44 6.13 -6.70
N VAL A 260 -4.26 4.83 -6.47
CA VAL A 260 -4.29 4.28 -5.10
C VAL A 260 -2.89 4.27 -4.52
N ASP A 261 -2.79 4.43 -3.20
CA ASP A 261 -1.54 4.30 -2.44
C ASP A 261 -0.88 2.93 -2.66
N THR A 262 0.45 2.89 -2.53
CA THR A 262 1.20 1.64 -2.60
C THR A 262 0.83 0.74 -1.42
N ARG A 263 0.45 -0.50 -1.68
CA ARG A 263 0.02 -1.48 -0.66
C ARG A 263 0.97 -2.67 -0.61
N PRO A 264 1.22 -3.26 0.57
CA PRO A 264 1.98 -4.50 0.67
C PRO A 264 1.22 -5.67 0.03
N ALA A 265 1.95 -6.58 -0.61
CA ALA A 265 1.40 -7.81 -1.18
C ALA A 265 1.41 -9.00 -0.19
N GLY A 266 2.18 -8.90 0.89
CA GLY A 266 2.27 -9.91 1.96
C GLY A 266 3.46 -10.86 1.84
N ASP A 267 4.15 -10.87 0.71
CA ASP A 267 5.37 -11.63 0.42
C ASP A 267 6.66 -10.79 0.52
N GLY A 268 6.55 -9.56 1.05
CA GLY A 268 7.65 -8.58 1.10
C GLY A 268 7.70 -7.64 -0.12
N THR A 269 6.85 -7.85 -1.13
CA THR A 269 6.72 -6.96 -2.30
C THR A 269 5.52 -6.02 -2.17
N PHE A 270 5.38 -5.13 -3.16
CA PHE A 270 4.35 -4.12 -3.21
C PHE A 270 3.44 -4.23 -4.44
N GLN A 271 2.27 -3.63 -4.34
CA GLN A 271 1.29 -3.50 -5.41
C GLN A 271 0.68 -2.10 -5.43
N LYS A 272 0.42 -1.57 -6.64
CA LYS A 272 -0.22 -0.28 -6.87
C LYS A 272 -0.99 -0.31 -8.18
N TRP A 273 -2.01 0.52 -8.31
CA TRP A 273 -2.69 0.71 -9.59
C TRP A 273 -3.15 2.15 -9.77
N ALA A 274 -3.29 2.54 -11.03
CA ALA A 274 -3.87 3.81 -11.44
C ALA A 274 -4.94 3.55 -12.50
N ALA A 275 -6.09 4.19 -12.40
CA ALA A 275 -7.18 4.08 -13.34
C ALA A 275 -7.56 5.44 -13.94
N VAL A 276 -8.03 5.42 -15.18
CA VAL A 276 -8.52 6.61 -15.90
C VAL A 276 -9.81 6.25 -16.65
N VAL A 277 -10.77 7.17 -16.66
CA VAL A 277 -11.98 7.06 -17.48
C VAL A 277 -11.68 7.62 -18.87
N VAL A 278 -12.00 6.86 -19.91
CA VAL A 278 -11.70 7.23 -21.30
C VAL A 278 -12.92 7.02 -22.20
N PRO A 279 -13.06 7.81 -23.27
CA PRO A 279 -14.08 7.57 -24.28
C PRO A 279 -13.87 6.21 -24.97
N SER A 280 -14.95 5.45 -25.11
CA SER A 280 -14.98 4.19 -25.85
C SER A 280 -14.52 4.42 -27.29
N GLY A 281 -13.60 3.58 -27.78
CA GLY A 281 -12.96 3.71 -29.10
C GLY A 281 -11.71 4.59 -29.12
N GLN A 282 -11.41 5.34 -28.06
CA GLN A 282 -10.19 6.15 -27.93
C GLN A 282 -9.15 5.54 -27.00
N GLU A 283 -9.34 4.31 -26.52
CA GLU A 283 -8.48 3.65 -25.53
C GLU A 283 -7.01 3.59 -25.95
N GLN A 284 -6.75 3.45 -27.26
CA GLN A 284 -5.41 3.34 -27.82
C GLN A 284 -4.58 4.64 -27.71
N ARG A 285 -5.22 5.79 -27.50
CA ARG A 285 -4.56 7.09 -27.30
C ARG A 285 -4.00 7.24 -25.88
N TYR A 286 -4.42 6.37 -24.96
CA TYR A 286 -4.02 6.43 -23.56
C TYR A 286 -2.90 5.43 -23.28
N THR A 287 -1.87 5.90 -22.60
CA THR A 287 -0.70 5.13 -22.18
C THR A 287 -0.51 5.23 -20.68
N CYS A 288 -0.16 4.11 -20.05
CA CYS A 288 0.32 4.08 -18.67
C CYS A 288 1.84 4.15 -18.66
N HIS A 289 2.38 5.21 -18.04
CA HIS A 289 3.80 5.43 -17.83
C HIS A 289 4.16 4.98 -16.41
N VAL A 290 5.11 4.06 -16.33
CA VAL A 290 5.56 3.44 -15.09
C VAL A 290 7.03 3.73 -14.89
N GLN A 291 7.36 4.39 -13.79
CA GLN A 291 8.73 4.61 -13.35
C GLN A 291 8.95 3.90 -12.03
N HIS A 292 9.97 3.04 -12.02
CA HIS A 292 10.35 2.25 -10.86
C HIS A 292 11.83 1.93 -10.96
N GLU A 293 12.50 1.80 -9.82
CA GLU A 293 13.93 1.55 -9.76
C GLU A 293 14.35 0.21 -10.36
N GLY A 294 13.48 -0.81 -10.27
CA GLY A 294 13.71 -2.12 -10.88
C GLY A 294 13.65 -2.10 -12.41
N LEU A 295 13.24 -0.99 -13.02
CA LEU A 295 13.19 -0.82 -14.48
C LEU A 295 14.41 -0.01 -14.95
N ALA A 296 15.17 -0.57 -15.89
CA ALA A 296 16.32 0.13 -16.49
C ALA A 296 15.92 1.43 -17.21
N GLU A 297 14.73 1.45 -17.82
CA GLU A 297 14.12 2.62 -18.44
C GLU A 297 12.63 2.71 -18.06
N PRO A 298 12.04 3.91 -18.00
CA PRO A 298 10.61 4.08 -17.83
C PRO A 298 9.80 3.29 -18.86
N VAL A 299 8.86 2.47 -18.38
CA VAL A 299 8.05 1.62 -19.27
C VAL A 299 6.75 2.32 -19.59
N THR A 300 6.39 2.33 -20.87
CA THR A 300 5.10 2.82 -21.35
C THR A 300 4.27 1.66 -21.89
N ARG A 301 3.05 1.47 -21.37
CA ARG A 301 2.13 0.42 -21.83
C ARG A 301 0.83 1.00 -22.37
N ARG A 302 0.37 0.43 -23.48
CA ARG A 302 -0.97 0.67 -24.05
C ARG A 302 -1.86 -0.51 -23.72
N TRP A 303 -3.16 -0.27 -23.72
CA TRP A 303 -4.13 -1.35 -23.58
C TRP A 303 -4.22 -2.12 -24.92
N GLU A 304 -4.13 -3.44 -24.87
CA GLU A 304 -4.28 -4.30 -26.04
C GLU A 304 -5.51 -5.21 -25.85
N PRO A 305 -6.37 -5.36 -26.88
CA PRO A 305 -7.46 -6.33 -26.84
C PRO A 305 -6.90 -7.75 -26.69
N SER A 306 -7.53 -8.57 -25.84
CA SER A 306 -7.08 -9.94 -25.64
C SER A 306 -7.08 -10.74 -26.98
N PRO A 307 -6.00 -11.45 -27.34
CA PRO A 307 -5.91 -12.19 -28.59
C PRO A 307 -6.88 -13.39 -28.64
N LEU A 308 -7.29 -13.92 -27.48
CA LEU A 308 -8.32 -14.98 -27.44
C LEU A 308 -9.65 -14.51 -28.04
N SER A 309 -10.03 -13.26 -27.83
CA SER A 309 -11.26 -12.73 -28.40
C SER A 309 -11.17 -12.62 -29.92
N THR A 310 -10.02 -12.20 -30.47
CA THR A 310 -9.83 -12.12 -31.93
C THR A 310 -9.73 -13.51 -32.56
N ILE A 311 -9.02 -14.45 -31.92
CA ILE A 311 -8.91 -15.84 -32.38
C ILE A 311 -10.29 -16.53 -32.37
N VAL A 312 -11.10 -16.34 -31.32
CA VAL A 312 -12.47 -16.86 -31.27
C VAL A 312 -13.34 -16.25 -32.38
N ILE A 313 -13.24 -14.94 -32.64
CA ILE A 313 -14.01 -14.30 -33.71
C ILE A 313 -13.59 -14.83 -35.09
N VAL A 314 -12.30 -14.93 -35.37
CA VAL A 314 -11.78 -15.42 -36.66
C VAL A 314 -12.12 -16.89 -36.86
N SER A 315 -12.03 -17.73 -35.81
CA SER A 315 -12.40 -19.14 -35.90
C SER A 315 -13.90 -19.34 -36.15
N ILE A 316 -14.77 -18.56 -35.51
CA ILE A 316 -16.21 -18.58 -35.79
C ILE A 316 -16.49 -18.13 -37.24
N ALA A 317 -15.87 -17.05 -37.70
CA ALA A 317 -16.05 -16.56 -39.07
C ALA A 317 -15.61 -17.58 -40.12
N ALA A 318 -14.47 -18.25 -39.90
CA ALA A 318 -13.98 -19.32 -40.77
C ALA A 318 -14.94 -20.52 -40.80
N LEU A 319 -15.48 -20.93 -39.65
CA LEU A 319 -16.47 -22.01 -39.57
C LEU A 319 -17.75 -21.65 -40.35
N VAL A 320 -18.26 -20.42 -40.19
CA VAL A 320 -19.44 -19.95 -40.92
C VAL A 320 -19.19 -19.96 -42.44
N LEU A 321 -18.03 -19.49 -42.89
CA LEU A 321 -17.65 -19.52 -44.31
C LEU A 321 -17.61 -20.96 -44.86
N LEU A 322 -17.06 -21.91 -44.11
CA LEU A 322 -17.03 -23.32 -44.52
C LEU A 322 -18.43 -23.92 -44.65
N VAL A 323 -19.33 -23.61 -43.72
CA VAL A 323 -20.73 -24.06 -43.78
C VAL A 323 -21.43 -23.48 -45.00
N VAL A 324 -21.28 -22.17 -45.25
CA VAL A 324 -21.89 -21.51 -46.41
C VAL A 324 -21.36 -22.10 -47.72
N ALA A 325 -20.04 -22.31 -47.84
CA ALA A 325 -19.45 -22.94 -49.01
C ALA A 325 -19.96 -24.38 -49.21
N GLY A 326 -20.09 -25.15 -48.11
CA GLY A 326 -20.65 -26.50 -48.13
C GLY A 326 -22.10 -26.52 -48.60
N VAL A 327 -22.93 -25.59 -48.15
CA VAL A 327 -24.33 -25.46 -48.59
C VAL A 327 -24.42 -25.09 -50.07
N ILE A 328 -23.61 -24.12 -50.52
CA ILE A 328 -23.56 -23.74 -51.95
C ILE A 328 -23.14 -24.95 -52.80
N GLY A 329 -22.09 -25.67 -52.39
CA GLY A 329 -21.63 -26.89 -53.04
C GLY A 329 -22.73 -27.96 -53.11
N ALA A 330 -23.45 -28.19 -52.01
CA ALA A 330 -24.54 -29.15 -51.95
C ALA A 330 -25.71 -28.77 -52.88
N VAL A 331 -26.08 -27.48 -52.95
CA VAL A 331 -27.14 -26.99 -53.84
C VAL A 331 -26.76 -27.17 -55.31
N ILE A 332 -25.53 -26.82 -55.69
CA ILE A 332 -25.02 -27.01 -57.06
C ILE A 332 -25.02 -28.51 -57.42
N TRP A 333 -24.56 -29.36 -56.51
CA TRP A 333 -24.54 -30.81 -56.71
C TRP A 333 -25.94 -31.41 -56.88
N ARG A 334 -26.90 -30.95 -56.07
CA ARG A 334 -28.31 -31.38 -56.17
C ARG A 334 -28.92 -30.93 -57.50
N LYS A 335 -28.60 -29.71 -57.96
CA LYS A 335 -29.05 -29.17 -59.24
C LYS A 335 -28.50 -29.97 -60.43
N GLN A 336 -27.22 -30.36 -60.40
CA GLN A 336 -26.61 -31.17 -61.46
C GLN A 336 -27.17 -32.60 -61.51
N ARG A 337 -27.43 -33.23 -60.35
CA ARG A 337 -28.06 -34.57 -60.31
C ARG A 337 -29.53 -34.58 -60.74
N SER A 338 -30.23 -33.45 -60.63
CA SER A 338 -31.64 -33.34 -61.04
C SER A 338 -31.84 -33.12 -62.55
N GLY A 339 -30.76 -32.91 -63.33
CA GLY A 339 -30.82 -32.62 -64.77
C GLY A 339 -30.66 -33.82 -65.71
N GLY A 340 -30.55 -35.05 -65.21
CA GLY A 340 -30.29 -36.25 -66.01
C GLY A 340 -31.46 -37.24 -66.01
N LYS A 341 -32.51 -36.99 -66.80
CA LYS A 341 -33.50 -38.01 -67.18
C LYS A 341 -33.97 -37.76 -68.62
N GLY A 342 -33.15 -38.20 -69.58
CA GLY A 342 -33.59 -38.51 -70.94
C GLY A 342 -34.05 -39.98 -71.00
N PRO A 343 -35.14 -40.35 -71.69
CA PRO A 343 -35.61 -41.73 -71.71
C PRO A 343 -34.74 -42.58 -72.64
N GLY A 344 -34.13 -43.63 -72.09
CA GLY A 344 -33.48 -44.68 -72.87
C GLY A 344 -34.52 -45.66 -73.41
N TYR A 345 -34.56 -45.81 -74.73
CA TYR A 345 -35.23 -46.92 -75.40
C TYR A 345 -34.30 -48.14 -75.42
N SER A 346 -34.75 -49.26 -74.86
CA SER A 346 -34.12 -50.56 -75.00
C SER A 346 -34.76 -51.33 -76.16
N HIS A 347 -33.90 -51.84 -77.04
CA HIS A 347 -34.19 -52.76 -78.13
C HIS A 347 -34.89 -54.04 -77.64
N ALA A 348 -35.91 -54.51 -78.36
CA ALA A 348 -36.36 -55.90 -78.34
C ALA A 348 -36.70 -56.39 -79.75
N ALA A 349 -36.57 -57.70 -79.91
CA ALA A 349 -36.41 -58.44 -81.15
C ALA A 349 -37.57 -58.37 -82.15
N ARG A 350 -37.13 -58.44 -83.42
CA ARG A 350 -37.74 -59.07 -84.60
C ARG A 350 -38.81 -60.13 -84.29
N ASP A 351 -39.97 -60.02 -84.93
CA ASP A 351 -40.69 -61.15 -85.52
C ASP A 351 -41.56 -60.68 -86.70
N ASP A 352 -41.44 -61.40 -87.81
CA ASP A 352 -42.19 -61.25 -89.06
C ASP A 352 -43.67 -61.60 -88.88
N SER A 353 -44.57 -60.93 -89.62
CA SER A 353 -45.61 -61.58 -90.45
C SER A 353 -46.65 -60.58 -90.99
N ALA A 354 -46.64 -60.46 -92.31
CA ALA A 354 -47.76 -60.53 -93.26
C ALA A 354 -49.07 -59.72 -93.05
N GLN A 355 -49.37 -58.93 -94.09
CA GLN A 355 -50.63 -58.86 -94.86
C GLN A 355 -51.97 -58.74 -94.11
N GLY A 356 -52.75 -57.73 -94.50
CA GLY A 356 -54.20 -57.77 -94.33
C GLY A 356 -54.85 -56.41 -94.50
N SER A 357 -55.35 -56.15 -95.70
CA SER A 357 -56.09 -54.97 -96.10
C SER A 357 -57.52 -54.93 -95.52
N ASP A 358 -58.10 -53.73 -95.63
CA ASP A 358 -59.48 -53.45 -96.04
C ASP A 358 -60.60 -53.12 -95.03
N VAL A 359 -61.16 -51.92 -95.32
CA VAL A 359 -62.59 -51.58 -95.46
C VAL A 359 -63.36 -51.03 -94.23
N SER A 360 -63.52 -49.70 -94.30
CA SER A 360 -64.76 -48.90 -94.36
C SER A 360 -66.03 -49.34 -93.61
N LEU A 361 -66.67 -48.38 -92.92
CA LEU A 361 -67.92 -47.75 -93.40
C LEU A 361 -68.39 -46.62 -92.45
N THR A 362 -68.37 -45.41 -93.01
CA THR A 362 -69.40 -44.36 -93.06
C THR A 362 -70.65 -44.46 -92.18
N ALA A 363 -71.10 -43.31 -91.67
CA ALA A 363 -72.45 -42.77 -91.95
C ALA A 363 -72.61 -41.29 -91.54
N PRO A 364 -73.10 -40.43 -92.44
CA PRO A 364 -73.89 -39.23 -92.13
C PRO A 364 -75.39 -39.45 -92.46
N ARG A 365 -76.25 -38.55 -91.95
CA ARG A 365 -77.63 -38.19 -92.34
C ARG A 365 -78.13 -37.23 -91.24
N VAL A 366 -78.73 -36.06 -91.44
CA VAL A 366 -79.37 -35.33 -92.54
C VAL A 366 -79.08 -33.84 -92.32
#